data_AF-A0A4Q5T437-F1
#
_entry.id   AF-A0A4Q5T437-F1
#
_cell.length_a   1.000
_cell.length_b   1.000
_cell.length_c   1.000
_cell.angle_alpha   90.00
_cell.angle_beta   90.00
_cell.angle_gamma   90.00
#
_symmetry.space_group_name_H-M   'P 1'
#
loop_
_entity.id
_entity.type
_entity.pdbx_description
1 polymer ?
#
loop_
_entity_poly.entity_id
_entity_poly.type
_entity_poly.pdbx_seq_one_letter_code
_entity_poly.pdbx_strand_id
1 'polypeptide(L)'
;DWWAKLGREWETMLDADRLDYREAAERDLVARVEKLTGKRLEDGALATAMAKINAQMELWGEAQKLIADAPKCPVHIRDQISIYQAMWHRGTDKGVELIRDYRDEIAERIEQGIGAYENERFRLYYSVQVPPWHAAIEEQFGAVAVCSSYANIPELYWRQFDPANPLRALAARHMMLFDWGPYRIIDVASRHRCDAAIVVEQAMANGPSRQQEIVEAAGIPYCAVPRGADDSEVRGIIADFIQTRLC
;
A
#
# COMPACT_ATOMS: atom_id res chain seq x y z
N ASP A 1 -14.60 -5.00 -8.74
CA ASP A 1 -13.41 -4.70 -7.95
C ASP A 1 -12.33 -5.76 -8.24
N TRP A 2 -11.30 -5.39 -8.99
CA TRP A 2 -10.19 -6.30 -9.36
C TRP A 2 -9.36 -6.70 -8.15
N TRP A 3 -9.16 -5.80 -7.18
CA TRP A 3 -8.30 -6.01 -6.01
C TRP A 3 -8.96 -6.96 -5.01
N ALA A 4 -10.28 -6.88 -4.84
CA ALA A 4 -11.03 -7.89 -4.08
C ALA A 4 -10.95 -9.29 -4.73
N LYS A 5 -11.02 -9.37 -6.07
CA LYS A 5 -10.87 -10.63 -6.81
C LYS A 5 -9.48 -11.22 -6.65
N LEU A 6 -8.44 -10.40 -6.67
CA LEU A 6 -7.07 -10.84 -6.40
C LEU A 6 -6.94 -11.56 -5.05
N GLY A 7 -7.72 -11.17 -4.05
CA GLY A 7 -7.74 -11.86 -2.77
C GLY A 7 -8.42 -13.23 -2.81
N ARG A 8 -9.53 -13.38 -3.53
CA ARG A 8 -10.47 -14.52 -3.41
C ARG A 8 -10.39 -15.51 -4.57
N GLU A 9 -10.08 -15.01 -5.77
CA GLU A 9 -10.13 -15.72 -7.04
C GLU A 9 -8.73 -15.85 -7.68
N TRP A 10 -7.66 -15.64 -6.90
CA TRP A 10 -6.27 -15.60 -7.38
C TRP A 10 -5.86 -16.81 -8.21
N GLU A 11 -6.36 -18.01 -7.90
CA GLU A 11 -6.04 -19.23 -8.65
C GLU A 11 -6.43 -19.12 -10.13
N THR A 12 -7.51 -18.40 -10.43
CA THR A 12 -7.98 -18.18 -11.81
C THR A 12 -7.29 -16.99 -12.49
N MET A 13 -6.65 -16.13 -11.71
CA MET A 13 -5.99 -14.92 -12.19
C MET A 13 -4.50 -15.13 -12.49
N LEU A 14 -3.92 -16.21 -11.96
CA LEU A 14 -2.52 -16.56 -12.15
C LEU A 14 -2.38 -17.65 -13.21
N ASP A 15 -1.27 -17.59 -13.94
CA ASP A 15 -0.83 -18.67 -14.80
C ASP A 15 -0.52 -19.92 -13.94
N ALA A 16 -1.19 -21.03 -14.24
CA ALA A 16 -1.13 -22.25 -13.43
C ALA A 16 0.28 -22.84 -13.39
N ASP A 17 0.99 -22.86 -14.52
CA ASP A 17 2.35 -23.40 -14.61
C ASP A 17 3.33 -22.58 -13.76
N ARG A 18 3.21 -21.25 -13.79
CA ARG A 18 4.01 -20.36 -12.94
C ARG A 18 3.70 -20.54 -11.45
N LEU A 19 2.43 -20.73 -11.10
CA LEU A 19 2.01 -20.96 -9.73
C LEU A 19 2.54 -22.30 -9.20
N ASP A 20 2.42 -23.38 -9.99
CA ASP A 20 2.94 -24.70 -9.65
C ASP A 20 4.46 -24.68 -9.48
N TYR A 21 5.18 -24.00 -10.38
CA TYR A 21 6.62 -23.77 -10.26
C TYR A 21 6.98 -23.01 -8.97
N ARG A 22 6.22 -21.95 -8.64
CA ARG A 22 6.48 -21.16 -7.44
C ARG A 22 6.21 -21.96 -6.16
N GLU A 23 5.13 -22.72 -6.14
CA GLU A 23 4.79 -23.60 -5.01
C GLU A 23 5.88 -24.65 -4.79
N ALA A 24 6.37 -25.30 -5.86
CA ALA A 24 7.48 -26.24 -5.78
C ALA A 24 8.75 -25.59 -5.21
N ALA A 25 9.10 -24.38 -5.66
CA ALA A 25 10.24 -23.64 -5.13
C ALA A 25 10.10 -23.30 -3.63
N GLU A 26 8.88 -23.07 -3.15
CA GLU A 26 8.60 -22.85 -1.73
C GLU A 26 8.68 -24.14 -0.91
N ARG A 27 8.23 -25.28 -1.46
CA ARG A 27 8.43 -26.60 -0.83
C ARG A 27 9.92 -26.90 -0.66
N ASP A 28 10.72 -26.61 -1.68
CA ASP A 28 12.18 -26.75 -1.61
C ASP A 28 12.80 -25.81 -0.58
N LEU A 29 12.29 -24.58 -0.43
CA LEU A 29 12.75 -23.64 0.58
C LEU A 29 12.47 -24.16 1.99
N VAL A 30 11.26 -24.70 2.24
CA VAL A 30 10.93 -25.34 3.52
C VAL A 30 11.95 -26.44 3.81
N ALA A 31 12.18 -27.38 2.89
CA ALA A 31 13.15 -28.46 3.08
C ALA A 31 14.57 -27.96 3.37
N ARG A 32 15.01 -26.88 2.70
CA ARG A 32 16.31 -26.24 2.98
C ARG A 32 16.36 -25.63 4.38
N VAL A 33 15.33 -24.91 4.80
CA VAL A 33 15.26 -24.30 6.14
C VAL A 33 15.26 -25.38 7.23
N GLU A 34 14.51 -26.48 7.03
CA GLU A 34 14.51 -27.60 7.98
C GLU A 34 15.90 -28.24 8.10
N LYS A 35 16.60 -28.42 6.97
CA LYS A 35 17.97 -28.94 6.96
C LYS A 35 18.95 -28.00 7.68
N LEU A 36 18.85 -26.70 7.43
CA LEU A 36 19.73 -25.69 8.03
C LEU A 36 19.53 -25.55 9.54
N THR A 37 18.28 -25.67 10.00
CA THR A 37 17.91 -25.44 11.40
C THR A 37 17.85 -26.72 12.24
N GLY A 38 17.78 -27.89 11.59
CA GLY A 38 17.53 -29.18 12.24
C GLY A 38 16.11 -29.32 12.80
N LYS A 39 15.19 -28.40 12.48
CA LYS A 39 13.81 -28.38 12.97
C LYS A 39 12.85 -28.65 11.82
N ARG A 40 11.84 -29.48 12.04
CA ARG A 40 10.75 -29.67 11.08
C ARG A 40 9.71 -28.56 11.22
N LEU A 41 9.09 -28.19 10.11
CA LEU A 41 7.89 -27.37 10.12
C LEU A 41 6.77 -28.17 10.77
N GLU A 42 6.20 -27.63 11.83
CA GLU A 42 5.07 -28.26 12.52
C GLU A 42 3.81 -28.24 11.65
N ASP A 43 3.05 -29.34 11.70
CA ASP A 43 1.79 -29.49 11.00
C ASP A 43 0.83 -28.36 11.39
N GLY A 44 0.26 -27.68 10.40
CA GLY A 44 -0.68 -26.58 10.61
C GLY A 44 -0.04 -25.24 11.06
N ALA A 45 1.26 -25.19 11.37
CA ALA A 45 1.91 -23.93 11.77
C ALA A 45 1.86 -22.88 10.65
N LEU A 46 2.05 -23.29 9.39
CA LEU A 46 1.96 -22.38 8.25
C LEU A 46 0.52 -21.87 8.03
N ALA A 47 -0.49 -22.73 8.18
CA ALA A 47 -1.89 -22.32 8.09
C ALA A 47 -2.24 -21.30 9.18
N THR A 48 -1.74 -21.54 10.41
CA THR A 48 -1.92 -20.62 11.54
C THR A 48 -1.27 -19.25 11.27
N ALA A 49 -0.04 -19.23 10.77
CA ALA A 49 0.64 -17.99 10.41
C ALA A 49 -0.09 -17.25 9.27
N MET A 50 -0.57 -17.97 8.25
CA MET A 50 -1.34 -17.40 7.15
C MET A 50 -2.66 -16.78 7.63
N ALA A 51 -3.38 -17.45 8.53
CA ALA A 51 -4.61 -16.91 9.13
C ALA A 51 -4.34 -15.62 9.90
N LYS A 52 -3.25 -15.57 10.69
CA LYS A 52 -2.82 -14.35 11.41
C LYS A 52 -2.45 -13.22 10.45
N ILE A 53 -1.77 -13.52 9.34
CA ILE A 53 -1.49 -12.51 8.29
C ILE A 53 -2.79 -11.96 7.73
N ASN A 54 -3.77 -12.81 7.40
CA ASN A 54 -5.05 -12.34 6.87
C ASN A 54 -5.79 -11.46 7.88
N ALA A 55 -5.87 -11.87 9.15
CA ALA A 55 -6.48 -11.06 10.21
C ALA A 55 -5.78 -9.69 10.36
N GLN A 56 -4.45 -9.66 10.27
CA GLN A 56 -3.68 -8.42 10.28
C GLN A 56 -4.00 -7.53 9.07
N MET A 57 -4.13 -8.11 7.87
CA MET A 57 -4.46 -7.34 6.66
C MET A 57 -5.91 -6.85 6.66
N GLU A 58 -6.85 -7.61 7.22
CA GLU A 58 -8.24 -7.19 7.40
C GLU A 58 -8.32 -5.94 8.29
N LEU A 59 -7.69 -5.97 9.46
CA LEU A 59 -7.63 -4.82 10.37
C LEU A 59 -6.94 -3.60 9.74
N TRP A 60 -5.87 -3.81 8.97
CA TRP A 60 -5.21 -2.71 8.26
C TRP A 60 -6.10 -2.15 7.14
N GLY A 61 -6.81 -3.01 6.40
CA GLY A 61 -7.81 -2.59 5.42
C GLY A 61 -8.92 -1.74 6.06
N GLU A 62 -9.38 -2.12 7.25
CA GLU A 62 -10.32 -1.32 8.05
C GLU A 62 -9.72 0.05 8.42
N ALA A 63 -8.47 0.10 8.89
CA ALA A 63 -7.78 1.36 9.20
C ALA A 63 -7.66 2.27 7.96
N GLN A 64 -7.31 1.71 6.80
CA GLN A 64 -7.25 2.48 5.55
C GLN A 64 -8.60 3.02 5.13
N LYS A 65 -9.66 2.21 5.30
CA LYS A 65 -11.03 2.66 5.03
C LYS A 65 -11.43 3.81 5.95
N LEU A 66 -11.11 3.72 7.24
CA LEU A 66 -11.34 4.81 8.19
C LEU A 66 -10.61 6.10 7.76
N ILE A 67 -9.33 6.01 7.42
CA ILE A 67 -8.53 7.15 6.90
C ILE A 67 -9.17 7.74 5.66
N ALA A 68 -9.53 6.89 4.69
CA ALA A 68 -10.11 7.29 3.42
C ALA A 68 -11.47 8.00 3.59
N ASP A 69 -12.33 7.50 4.47
CA ASP A 69 -13.70 7.99 4.69
C ASP A 69 -13.74 9.23 5.61
N ALA A 70 -12.72 9.44 6.44
CA ALA A 70 -12.66 10.57 7.39
C ALA A 70 -12.75 11.94 6.70
N PRO A 71 -13.50 12.92 7.25
CA PRO A 71 -13.59 14.27 6.67
C PRO A 71 -12.24 14.98 6.53
N LYS A 72 -11.33 14.74 7.48
CA LYS A 72 -9.92 15.14 7.47
C LYS A 72 -9.07 13.91 7.75
N CYS A 73 -7.90 13.82 7.15
CA CYS A 73 -6.98 12.71 7.34
C CYS A 73 -6.56 12.67 8.82
N PRO A 74 -6.89 11.59 9.55
CA PRO A 74 -6.71 11.55 11.00
C PRO A 74 -5.26 11.28 11.39
N VAL A 75 -4.42 10.80 10.46
CA VAL A 75 -3.08 10.29 10.75
C VAL A 75 -2.07 10.79 9.72
N HIS A 76 -0.91 11.23 10.20
CA HIS A 76 0.13 11.78 9.33
C HIS A 76 0.78 10.67 8.49
N ILE A 77 1.18 10.98 7.26
CA ILE A 77 1.80 10.01 6.34
C ILE A 77 3.03 9.32 6.92
N ARG A 78 3.78 10.00 7.79
CA ARG A 78 4.94 9.42 8.51
C ARG A 78 4.51 8.27 9.42
N ASP A 79 3.38 8.39 10.08
CA ASP A 79 2.86 7.35 10.98
C ASP A 79 2.24 6.20 10.17
N GLN A 80 1.56 6.53 9.06
CA GLN A 80 1.09 5.53 8.09
C GLN A 80 2.23 4.71 7.47
N ILE A 81 3.42 5.30 7.26
CA ILE A 81 4.61 4.55 6.82
C ILE A 81 5.25 3.80 7.99
N SER A 82 5.27 4.39 9.18
CA SER A 82 5.83 3.76 10.37
C SER A 82 5.06 2.50 10.77
N ILE A 83 3.75 2.42 10.52
CA ILE A 83 2.99 1.20 10.79
C ILE A 83 3.42 0.02 9.91
N TYR A 84 4.13 0.28 8.80
CA TYR A 84 4.70 -0.79 7.97
C TYR A 84 5.64 -1.72 8.73
N GLN A 85 6.20 -1.26 9.85
CA GLN A 85 7.00 -2.12 10.75
C GLN A 85 6.23 -3.35 11.26
N ALA A 86 4.89 -3.28 11.32
CA ALA A 86 4.04 -4.43 11.65
C ALA A 86 4.23 -5.61 10.67
N MET A 87 4.75 -5.36 9.46
CA MET A 87 5.04 -6.41 8.49
C MET A 87 6.24 -7.29 8.86
N TRP A 88 7.14 -6.82 9.73
CA TRP A 88 8.19 -7.66 10.30
C TRP A 88 7.66 -8.64 11.37
N HIS A 89 6.47 -8.38 11.90
CA HIS A 89 5.77 -9.24 12.85
C HIS A 89 4.58 -9.98 12.21
N ARG A 90 4.47 -9.98 10.88
CA ARG A 90 3.35 -10.63 10.19
C ARG A 90 3.30 -12.12 10.50
N GLY A 91 2.09 -12.63 10.75
CA GLY A 91 1.89 -14.04 11.13
C GLY A 91 2.12 -14.31 12.62
N THR A 92 2.26 -13.27 13.44
CA THR A 92 2.35 -13.36 14.90
C THR A 92 1.20 -12.63 15.57
N ASP A 93 0.88 -12.99 16.81
CA ASP A 93 -0.17 -12.28 17.57
C ASP A 93 0.21 -10.82 17.81
N LYS A 94 1.50 -10.54 18.02
CA LYS A 94 1.98 -9.17 18.21
C LYS A 94 1.78 -8.28 16.98
N GLY A 95 1.91 -8.84 15.77
CA GLY A 95 1.62 -8.12 14.53
C GLY A 95 0.14 -7.79 14.39
N VAL A 96 -0.74 -8.71 14.80
CA VAL A 96 -2.20 -8.51 14.80
C VAL A 96 -2.60 -7.45 15.83
N GLU A 97 -2.08 -7.53 17.05
CA GLU A 97 -2.30 -6.54 18.12
C GLU A 97 -1.87 -5.14 17.67
N LEU A 98 -0.66 -4.99 17.12
CA LEU A 98 -0.13 -3.69 16.70
C LEU A 98 -1.03 -3.00 15.67
N ILE A 99 -1.56 -3.75 14.69
CA ILE A 99 -2.48 -3.19 13.70
C ILE A 99 -3.87 -2.92 14.28
N ARG A 100 -4.33 -3.74 15.24
CA ARG A 100 -5.58 -3.48 15.95
C ARG A 100 -5.51 -2.16 16.71
N ASP A 101 -4.46 -1.96 17.49
CA ASP A 101 -4.24 -0.73 18.26
C ASP A 101 -4.19 0.49 17.32
N TYR A 102 -3.48 0.36 16.19
CA TYR A 102 -3.43 1.41 15.17
C TYR A 102 -4.80 1.74 14.57
N ARG A 103 -5.61 0.72 14.23
CA ARG A 103 -6.97 0.91 13.72
C ARG A 103 -7.84 1.61 14.76
N ASP A 104 -7.80 1.14 16.00
CA ASP A 104 -8.63 1.65 17.09
C ASP A 104 -8.25 3.11 17.42
N GLU A 105 -6.96 3.46 17.43
CA GLU A 105 -6.50 4.85 17.60
C GLU A 105 -6.98 5.75 16.45
N ILE A 106 -6.94 5.29 15.20
CA ILE A 106 -7.51 6.05 14.07
C ILE A 106 -9.00 6.31 14.27
N ALA A 107 -9.76 5.29 14.69
CA ALA A 107 -11.19 5.43 14.95
C ALA A 107 -11.47 6.46 16.05
N GLU A 108 -10.73 6.39 17.15
CA GLU A 108 -10.83 7.35 18.26
C GLU A 108 -10.52 8.78 17.81
N ARG A 109 -9.45 8.97 17.03
CA ARG A 109 -9.08 10.29 16.49
C ARG A 109 -10.18 10.87 15.60
N ILE A 110 -10.81 10.02 14.77
CA ILE A 110 -11.94 10.44 13.93
C ILE A 110 -13.13 10.84 14.80
N GLU A 111 -13.47 10.06 15.82
CA GLU A 111 -14.58 10.36 16.76
C GLU A 111 -14.37 11.70 17.48
N GLN A 112 -13.13 11.98 17.90
CA GLN A 112 -12.75 13.22 18.56
C GLN A 112 -12.58 14.41 17.58
N GLY A 113 -12.74 14.19 16.27
CA GLY A 113 -12.56 15.22 15.25
C GLY A 113 -11.10 15.67 15.07
N ILE A 114 -10.13 14.82 15.45
CA ILE A 114 -8.70 15.12 15.37
C ILE A 114 -8.19 14.79 13.96
N GLY A 115 -7.82 15.84 13.22
CA GLY A 115 -7.04 15.73 11.99
C GLY A 115 -5.53 15.74 12.26
N ALA A 116 -4.74 15.15 11.38
CA ALA A 116 -3.27 15.21 11.44
C ALA A 116 -2.69 16.47 10.79
N TYR A 117 -3.49 17.18 10.00
CA TYR A 117 -3.07 18.34 9.22
C TYR A 117 -3.97 19.53 9.54
N GLU A 118 -3.37 20.68 9.83
CA GLU A 118 -4.12 21.89 10.20
C GLU A 118 -4.90 22.45 9.00
N ASN A 119 -4.27 22.44 7.82
CA ASN A 119 -4.78 23.07 6.60
C ASN A 119 -4.96 22.08 5.45
N GLU A 120 -5.59 20.92 5.67
CA GLU A 120 -5.92 20.00 4.56
C GLU A 120 -6.91 20.64 3.57
N ARG A 121 -6.40 21.05 2.41
CA ARG A 121 -7.12 21.59 1.26
C ARG A 121 -7.13 20.64 0.08
N PHE A 122 -6.00 20.00 -0.20
CA PHE A 122 -5.84 19.02 -1.27
C PHE A 122 -5.26 17.72 -0.73
N ARG A 123 -5.76 16.59 -1.21
CA ARG A 123 -5.30 15.24 -0.86
C ARG A 123 -4.43 14.70 -1.97
N LEU A 124 -3.21 14.30 -1.63
CA LEU A 124 -2.24 13.79 -2.58
C LEU A 124 -1.99 12.30 -2.34
N TYR A 125 -1.90 11.54 -3.43
CA TYR A 125 -1.25 10.23 -3.44
C TYR A 125 0.24 10.43 -3.68
N TYR A 126 1.10 9.72 -2.93
CA TYR A 126 2.54 9.69 -3.20
C TYR A 126 3.03 8.29 -3.54
N SER A 127 3.74 8.16 -4.67
CA SER A 127 4.19 6.85 -5.19
C SER A 127 5.27 6.13 -4.38
N VAL A 128 5.91 6.78 -3.40
CA VAL A 128 7.00 6.19 -2.62
C VAL A 128 6.57 6.06 -1.16
N GLN A 129 7.45 6.31 -0.18
CA GLN A 129 7.14 6.21 1.24
C GLN A 129 6.62 7.54 1.77
N VAL A 130 7.46 8.28 2.50
CA VAL A 130 7.15 9.63 3.00
C VAL A 130 7.67 10.64 1.97
N PRO A 131 6.85 11.59 1.50
CA PRO A 131 7.33 12.65 0.63
C PRO A 131 8.22 13.60 1.45
N PRO A 132 9.51 13.76 1.13
CA PRO A 132 10.42 14.54 1.98
C PRO A 132 10.11 16.04 1.96
N TRP A 133 9.43 16.52 0.92
CA TRP A 133 8.97 17.91 0.73
C TRP A 133 7.61 18.21 1.40
N HIS A 134 7.01 17.25 2.11
CA HIS A 134 5.60 17.34 2.54
C HIS A 134 5.29 18.60 3.36
N ALA A 135 6.16 18.99 4.29
CA ALA A 135 5.93 20.14 5.17
C ALA A 135 5.84 21.46 4.40
N ALA A 136 6.71 21.67 3.40
CA ALA A 136 6.72 22.89 2.61
C ALA A 136 5.47 23.02 1.72
N ILE A 137 5.04 21.90 1.12
CA ILE A 137 3.84 21.87 0.26
C ILE A 137 2.56 21.99 1.08
N GLU A 138 2.52 21.41 2.28
CA GLU A 138 1.44 21.60 3.24
C GLU A 138 1.34 23.06 3.69
N GLU A 139 2.43 23.68 4.12
CA GLU A 139 2.45 25.08 4.58
C GLU A 139 1.99 26.03 3.46
N GLN A 140 2.49 25.84 2.24
CA GLN A 140 2.23 26.76 1.14
C GLN A 140 0.82 26.60 0.53
N PHE A 141 0.33 25.37 0.40
CA PHE A 141 -0.89 25.08 -0.37
C PHE A 141 -2.00 24.40 0.42
N GLY A 142 -1.69 23.87 1.61
CA GLY A 142 -2.59 22.95 2.29
C GLY A 142 -2.72 21.59 1.58
N ALA A 143 -1.76 21.23 0.73
CA ALA A 143 -1.78 19.97 0.01
C ALA A 143 -1.04 18.89 0.81
N VAL A 144 -1.73 17.82 1.18
CA VAL A 144 -1.24 16.81 2.14
C VAL A 144 -1.25 15.42 1.52
N ALA A 145 -0.17 14.67 1.75
CA ALA A 145 -0.12 13.27 1.33
C ALA A 145 -0.96 12.42 2.29
N VAL A 146 -2.13 11.97 1.85
CA VAL A 146 -3.05 11.18 2.70
C VAL A 146 -2.82 9.67 2.58
N CYS A 147 -2.13 9.26 1.54
CA CYS A 147 -1.83 7.86 1.26
C CYS A 147 -0.55 7.74 0.44
N SER A 148 0.05 6.56 0.52
CA SER A 148 1.18 6.20 -0.32
C SER A 148 1.08 4.76 -0.79
N SER A 149 1.92 4.45 -1.76
CA SER A 149 2.05 3.11 -2.33
C SER A 149 2.43 2.07 -1.25
N TYR A 150 3.33 2.42 -0.33
CA TYR A 150 3.79 1.53 0.75
C TYR A 150 2.81 1.41 1.92
N ALA A 151 2.01 2.44 2.19
CA ALA A 151 1.00 2.40 3.25
C ALA A 151 -0.27 1.63 2.85
N ASN A 152 -0.45 1.34 1.56
CA ASN A 152 -1.65 0.73 0.98
C ASN A 152 -1.37 -0.65 0.37
N ILE A 153 -1.19 -1.66 1.24
CA ILE A 153 -0.82 -3.02 0.86
C ILE A 153 -1.76 -4.19 1.24
N PRO A 154 -2.83 -4.07 2.07
CA PRO A 154 -3.63 -5.21 2.52
C PRO A 154 -4.06 -6.16 1.42
N GLU A 155 -4.53 -5.65 0.28
CA GLU A 155 -5.03 -6.45 -0.85
C GLU A 155 -3.91 -7.21 -1.56
N LEU A 156 -2.65 -6.78 -1.42
CA LEU A 156 -1.49 -7.46 -1.98
C LEU A 156 -1.06 -8.66 -1.13
N TYR A 157 -1.38 -8.66 0.16
CA TYR A 157 -0.99 -9.70 1.11
C TYR A 157 -2.15 -10.64 1.51
N TRP A 158 -3.38 -10.14 1.60
CA TRP A 158 -4.53 -10.96 1.98
C TRP A 158 -4.86 -11.98 0.89
N ARG A 159 -5.02 -13.25 1.24
CA ARG A 159 -5.44 -14.30 0.28
C ARG A 159 -6.38 -15.28 0.94
N GLN A 160 -7.48 -15.62 0.26
CA GLN A 160 -8.26 -16.79 0.62
C GLN A 160 -7.42 -18.05 0.39
N PHE A 161 -7.45 -19.00 1.33
CA PHE A 161 -6.66 -20.22 1.23
C PHE A 161 -7.35 -21.40 1.91
N ASP A 162 -7.06 -22.61 1.45
CA ASP A 162 -7.40 -23.85 2.15
C ASP A 162 -6.36 -24.11 3.25
N PRO A 163 -6.75 -24.22 4.55
CA PRO A 163 -5.84 -24.58 5.63
C PRO A 163 -5.07 -25.88 5.42
N ALA A 164 -5.58 -26.81 4.59
CA ALA A 164 -4.86 -28.03 4.21
C ALA A 164 -3.77 -27.79 3.16
N ASN A 165 -3.84 -26.70 2.40
CA ASN A 165 -2.83 -26.31 1.40
C ASN A 165 -2.43 -24.82 1.47
N PRO A 166 -1.89 -24.35 2.61
CA PRO A 166 -1.58 -22.93 2.81
C PRO A 166 -0.38 -22.45 1.98
N LEU A 167 0.48 -23.37 1.52
CA LEU A 167 1.69 -23.03 0.76
C LEU A 167 1.36 -22.53 -0.64
N ARG A 168 0.34 -23.08 -1.29
CA ARG A 168 -0.08 -22.62 -2.63
C ARG A 168 -0.55 -21.17 -2.62
N ALA A 169 -1.30 -20.78 -1.60
CA ALA A 169 -1.72 -19.39 -1.43
C ALA A 169 -0.55 -18.46 -1.07
N LEU A 170 0.46 -18.95 -0.34
CA LEU A 170 1.69 -18.20 -0.08
C LEU A 170 2.49 -17.95 -1.38
N ALA A 171 2.60 -18.97 -2.23
CA ALA A 171 3.21 -18.87 -3.56
C ALA A 171 2.51 -17.81 -4.41
N ALA A 172 1.18 -17.87 -4.48
CA ALA A 172 0.37 -16.89 -5.19
C ALA A 172 0.55 -15.46 -4.65
N ARG A 173 0.63 -15.30 -3.32
CA ARG A 173 0.92 -14.00 -2.70
C ARG A 173 2.25 -13.45 -3.22
N HIS A 174 3.33 -14.22 -3.16
CA HIS A 174 4.66 -13.74 -3.58
C HIS A 174 4.74 -13.34 -5.05
N MET A 175 3.94 -13.94 -5.92
CA MET A 175 3.89 -13.58 -7.34
C MET A 175 3.21 -12.22 -7.60
N MET A 176 2.42 -11.73 -6.65
CA MET A 176 1.53 -10.57 -6.82
C MET A 176 1.87 -9.42 -5.85
N LEU A 177 3.00 -9.50 -5.16
CA LEU A 177 3.48 -8.41 -4.31
C LEU A 177 4.00 -7.24 -5.15
N PHE A 178 3.73 -6.03 -4.66
CA PHE A 178 4.29 -4.78 -5.17
C PHE A 178 3.91 -4.43 -6.61
N ASP A 179 2.60 -4.44 -6.93
CA ASP A 179 2.12 -3.77 -8.14
C ASP A 179 2.19 -2.25 -7.97
N TRP A 180 3.19 -1.63 -8.61
CA TRP A 180 3.37 -0.17 -8.66
C TRP A 180 2.80 0.45 -9.93
N GLY A 181 2.03 -0.31 -10.71
CA GLY A 181 1.49 0.13 -11.98
C GLY A 181 0.37 1.18 -11.85
N PRO A 182 -0.07 1.74 -13.00
CA PRO A 182 -1.08 2.79 -13.05
C PRO A 182 -2.40 2.39 -12.38
N TYR A 183 -2.82 1.13 -12.50
CA TYR A 183 -4.08 0.67 -11.92
C TYR A 183 -4.05 0.62 -10.39
N ARG A 184 -2.89 0.36 -9.78
CA ARG A 184 -2.72 0.48 -8.32
C ARG A 184 -2.86 1.93 -7.89
N ILE A 185 -2.20 2.84 -8.60
CA ILE A 185 -2.27 4.28 -8.33
C ILE A 185 -3.72 4.74 -8.39
N ILE A 186 -4.45 4.38 -9.45
CA ILE A 186 -5.86 4.74 -9.64
C ILE A 186 -6.70 4.22 -8.47
N ASP A 187 -6.53 2.96 -8.07
CA ASP A 187 -7.28 2.37 -6.98
C ASP A 187 -7.03 3.06 -5.63
N VAL A 188 -5.76 3.24 -5.23
CA VAL A 188 -5.44 3.90 -3.95
C VAL A 188 -5.91 5.35 -3.96
N ALA A 189 -5.54 6.11 -4.99
CA ALA A 189 -5.86 7.53 -5.07
C ALA A 189 -7.38 7.76 -5.07
N SER A 190 -8.14 6.93 -5.81
CA SER A 190 -9.60 7.02 -5.82
C SER A 190 -10.21 6.69 -4.47
N ARG A 191 -9.77 5.60 -3.82
CA ARG A 191 -10.29 5.20 -2.49
C ARG A 191 -10.04 6.28 -1.44
N HIS A 192 -8.87 6.90 -1.46
CA HIS A 192 -8.48 7.95 -0.51
C HIS A 192 -8.97 9.35 -0.88
N ARG A 193 -9.74 9.48 -1.98
CA ARG A 193 -10.26 10.76 -2.50
C ARG A 193 -9.13 11.76 -2.76
N CYS A 194 -8.06 11.30 -3.38
CA CYS A 194 -6.94 12.15 -3.76
C CYS A 194 -7.31 13.04 -4.95
N ASP A 195 -6.93 14.31 -4.86
CA ASP A 195 -7.06 15.30 -5.92
C ASP A 195 -5.95 15.16 -6.98
N ALA A 196 -4.82 14.55 -6.62
CA ALA A 196 -3.73 14.28 -7.55
C ALA A 196 -2.83 13.13 -7.08
N ALA A 197 -2.06 12.58 -8.03
CA ALA A 197 -0.97 11.65 -7.80
C ALA A 197 0.38 12.30 -8.09
N ILE A 198 1.26 12.33 -7.08
CA ILE A 198 2.65 12.73 -7.22
C ILE A 198 3.52 11.47 -7.34
N VAL A 199 4.17 11.30 -8.48
CA VAL A 199 4.87 10.07 -8.83
C VAL A 199 6.34 10.32 -9.12
N VAL A 200 7.23 9.57 -8.47
CA VAL A 200 8.66 9.62 -8.75
C VAL A 200 8.92 8.86 -10.03
N GLU A 201 9.19 9.59 -11.10
CA GLU A 201 9.34 9.08 -12.44
C GLU A 201 10.27 10.00 -13.23
N GLN A 202 11.19 9.41 -14.00
CA GLN A 202 12.04 10.19 -14.90
C GLN A 202 11.21 10.69 -16.08
N ALA A 203 11.41 11.96 -16.45
CA ALA A 203 10.80 12.53 -17.64
C ALA A 203 11.15 11.68 -18.87
N MET A 204 10.14 11.34 -19.66
CA MET A 204 10.33 10.68 -20.95
C MET A 204 10.78 11.69 -21.99
N ALA A 205 11.65 11.26 -22.91
CA ALA A 205 12.13 12.13 -23.99
C ALA A 205 11.01 12.59 -24.95
N ASN A 206 9.93 11.82 -25.06
CA ASN A 206 8.89 11.99 -26.09
C ASN A 206 7.46 12.08 -25.49
N GLY A 207 7.23 12.99 -24.54
CA GLY A 207 5.89 13.26 -24.00
C GLY A 207 5.58 12.53 -22.69
N PRO A 208 4.30 12.41 -22.30
CA PRO A 208 3.92 11.75 -21.05
C PRO A 208 4.23 10.24 -21.09
N SER A 209 4.46 9.65 -19.93
CA SER A 209 4.62 8.20 -19.85
C SER A 209 3.27 7.49 -20.00
N ARG A 210 3.30 6.21 -20.39
CA ARG A 210 2.09 5.37 -20.42
C ARG A 210 1.38 5.34 -19.07
N GLN A 211 2.13 5.39 -17.97
CA GLN A 211 1.55 5.43 -16.63
C GLN A 211 0.79 6.73 -16.41
N GLN A 212 1.42 7.87 -16.73
CA GLN A 212 0.77 9.17 -16.67
C GLN A 212 -0.50 9.21 -17.54
N GLU A 213 -0.43 8.74 -18.78
CA GLU A 213 -1.58 8.71 -19.70
C GLU A 213 -2.76 7.90 -19.12
N ILE A 214 -2.49 6.71 -18.57
CA ILE A 214 -3.55 5.85 -18.00
C ILE A 214 -4.17 6.47 -16.75
N VAL A 215 -3.36 7.06 -15.87
CA VAL A 215 -3.85 7.67 -14.62
C VAL A 215 -4.64 8.96 -14.91
N GLU A 216 -4.17 9.81 -15.81
CA GLU A 216 -4.89 11.00 -16.26
C GLU A 216 -6.20 10.65 -16.99
N ALA A 217 -6.20 9.60 -17.82
CA ALA A 217 -7.41 9.11 -18.47
C ALA A 217 -8.46 8.58 -17.49
N ALA A 218 -8.04 8.16 -16.28
CA ALA A 218 -8.93 7.79 -15.19
C ALA A 218 -9.42 9.00 -14.36
N GLY A 219 -9.05 10.22 -14.74
CA GLY A 219 -9.49 11.46 -14.11
C GLY A 219 -8.65 11.90 -12.91
N ILE A 220 -7.45 11.35 -12.74
CA ILE A 220 -6.55 11.69 -11.63
C ILE A 220 -5.38 12.52 -12.17
N PRO A 221 -5.32 13.82 -11.85
CA PRO A 221 -4.18 14.67 -12.20
C PRO A 221 -2.84 14.05 -11.76
N TYR A 222 -1.87 14.02 -12.67
CA TYR A 222 -0.61 13.31 -12.47
C TYR A 222 0.59 14.26 -12.56
N CYS A 223 1.40 14.29 -11.51
CA CYS A 223 2.64 15.06 -11.44
C CYS A 223 3.84 14.11 -11.36
N ALA A 224 4.60 14.01 -12.44
CA ALA A 224 5.89 13.32 -12.44
C ALA A 224 6.96 14.20 -11.80
N VAL A 225 7.67 13.68 -10.80
CA VAL A 225 8.85 14.32 -10.22
C VAL A 225 10.09 13.44 -10.48
N PRO A 226 11.25 14.02 -10.83
CA PRO A 226 12.40 13.24 -11.28
C PRO A 226 13.05 12.40 -10.17
N ARG A 227 12.77 12.73 -8.90
CA ARG A 227 13.37 12.11 -7.71
C ARG A 227 12.50 12.31 -6.47
N GLY A 228 12.61 11.40 -5.52
CA GLY A 228 12.04 11.54 -4.19
C GLY A 228 12.96 12.31 -3.24
N ALA A 229 13.33 13.53 -3.61
CA ALA A 229 14.20 14.39 -2.80
C ALA A 229 13.48 15.69 -2.44
N ASP A 230 13.96 16.33 -1.38
CA ASP A 230 13.49 17.64 -0.96
C ASP A 230 14.46 18.72 -1.43
N ASP A 231 14.30 19.14 -2.70
CA ASP A 231 15.11 20.16 -3.34
C ASP A 231 14.22 21.19 -4.07
N SER A 232 14.83 22.33 -4.44
CA SER A 232 14.10 23.44 -5.04
C SER A 232 13.45 23.10 -6.39
N GLU A 233 14.05 22.17 -7.15
CA GLU A 233 13.50 21.74 -8.44
C GLU A 233 12.24 20.90 -8.24
N VAL A 234 12.31 19.88 -7.36
CA VAL A 234 11.15 19.04 -7.04
C VAL A 234 10.01 19.86 -6.44
N ARG A 235 10.33 20.75 -5.48
CA ARG A 235 9.31 21.64 -4.90
C ARG A 235 8.69 22.57 -5.94
N GLY A 236 9.50 23.12 -6.85
CA GLY A 236 9.03 23.98 -7.94
C GLY A 236 8.05 23.27 -8.85
N ILE A 237 8.39 22.06 -9.31
CA ILE A 237 7.51 21.23 -10.15
C ILE A 237 6.16 20.98 -9.46
N ILE A 238 6.17 20.59 -8.18
CA ILE A 238 4.95 20.31 -7.43
C ILE A 238 4.13 21.58 -7.19
N ALA A 239 4.79 22.69 -6.84
CA ALA A 239 4.14 23.97 -6.62
C ALA A 239 3.44 24.48 -7.89
N ASP A 240 4.15 24.48 -9.02
CA ASP A 240 3.61 24.86 -10.33
C ASP A 240 2.43 23.96 -10.71
N PHE A 241 2.56 22.66 -10.49
CA PHE A 241 1.47 21.70 -10.72
C PHE A 241 0.23 22.01 -9.88
N ILE A 242 0.37 22.20 -8.57
CA ILE A 242 -0.76 22.52 -7.69
C ILE A 242 -1.43 23.82 -8.14
N GLN A 243 -0.65 24.87 -8.43
CA GLN A 243 -1.19 26.16 -8.85
C GLN A 243 -1.93 26.11 -10.17
N THR A 244 -1.49 25.29 -11.12
CA THR A 244 -2.05 25.26 -12.48
C THR A 244 -3.13 24.21 -12.68
N ARG A 245 -3.15 23.16 -11.85
CA ARG A 245 -4.04 22.00 -12.04
C ARG A 245 -5.05 21.81 -10.90
N LEU A 246 -4.81 22.33 -9.69
CA LEU A 246 -5.67 22.10 -8.52
C LEU A 246 -6.32 23.38 -7.96
N CYS A 247 -5.66 24.54 -8.08
CA CYS A 247 -6.21 25.84 -7.71
C CYS A 247 -7.05 26.44 -8.84
#